data_AF-A0A3D5W4Q7-F1
#
_entry.id   AF-A0A3D5W4Q7-F1
#
_cell.length_a   1.000
_cell.length_b   1.000
_cell.length_c   1.000
_cell.angle_alpha   90.00
_cell.angle_beta   90.00
_cell.angle_gamma   90.00
#
_symmetry.space_group_name_H-M   'P 1'
#
loop_
_entity.id
_entity.type
_entity.pdbx_description
1 polymer ?
#
loop_
_entity_poly.entity_id
_entity_poly.type
_entity_poly.pdbx_seq_one_letter_code
_entity_poly.pdbx_strand_id
1 'polypeptide(L)'
;MSKPPWEGMGGYTNINSDTLPMINAETPTFMGVPLARAEEGISGADVAIIGAPYVAGARGKYAGVDKTEWLAAPMRVRQQSARYPSGYIQEFDVDIFEKLTVVD
;
A
#
# COMPACT_ATOMS: atom_id res chain seq x y z
N MET A 1 -13.73 3.22 13.02
CA MET A 1 -13.03 2.01 13.50
C MET A 1 -12.16 2.44 14.67
N SER A 2 -12.19 1.75 15.81
CA SER A 2 -11.46 2.21 17.02
C SER A 2 -9.95 1.89 16.99
N LYS A 3 -9.51 1.09 16.02
CA LYS A 3 -8.13 0.64 15.83
C LYS A 3 -7.83 0.45 14.33
N PRO A 4 -6.60 0.70 13.86
CA PRO A 4 -6.22 0.38 12.49
C PRO A 4 -6.32 -1.13 12.21
N PRO A 5 -6.69 -1.57 10.99
CA PRO A 5 -6.85 -2.99 10.66
C PRO A 5 -5.56 -3.84 10.73
N TRP A 6 -4.41 -3.24 11.04
CA TRP A 6 -3.14 -3.91 11.28
C TRP A 6 -2.73 -3.98 12.76
N GLU A 7 -3.46 -3.32 13.67
CA GLU A 7 -3.18 -3.38 15.10
C GLU A 7 -3.54 -4.78 15.67
N GLY A 8 -2.59 -5.41 16.38
CA GLY A 8 -2.79 -6.73 17.00
C GLY A 8 -2.38 -7.95 16.14
N MET A 9 -1.72 -7.74 15.00
CA MET A 9 -1.24 -8.83 14.13
C MET A 9 0.12 -9.43 14.53
N GLY A 10 0.65 -9.07 15.70
CA GLY A 10 1.86 -9.70 16.24
C GLY A 10 1.68 -11.23 16.30
N GLY A 11 2.56 -11.97 15.61
CA GLY A 11 2.57 -13.44 15.60
C GLY A 11 2.13 -14.11 14.30
N TYR A 12 1.47 -13.41 13.36
CA TYR A 12 1.15 -13.96 12.02
C TYR A 12 2.17 -13.56 10.95
N THR A 13 2.83 -12.42 11.16
CA THR A 13 3.90 -11.88 10.32
C THR A 13 4.99 -11.33 11.24
N ASN A 14 6.26 -11.41 10.85
CA ASN A 14 7.38 -10.83 11.62
C ASN A 14 7.49 -9.30 11.45
N ILE A 15 6.44 -8.62 10.99
CA ILE A 15 6.44 -7.18 10.78
C ILE A 15 6.18 -6.44 12.08
N ASN A 16 7.04 -5.46 12.36
CA ASN A 16 6.76 -4.43 13.33
C ASN A 16 5.93 -3.30 12.69
N SER A 17 4.62 -3.32 12.93
CA SER A 17 3.69 -2.32 12.38
C SER A 17 4.03 -0.88 12.75
N ASP A 18 4.72 -0.67 13.88
CA ASP A 18 5.09 0.66 14.37
C ASP A 18 6.20 1.31 13.54
N THR A 19 6.87 0.52 12.69
CA THR A 19 7.98 0.98 11.84
C THR A 19 7.59 1.14 10.38
N LEU A 20 6.35 0.84 10.00
CA LEU A 20 5.90 0.97 8.62
C LEU A 20 5.99 2.44 8.15
N PRO A 21 6.50 2.70 6.94
CA PRO A 21 6.37 4.02 6.33
C PRO A 21 4.89 4.35 6.14
N MET A 22 4.49 5.57 6.54
CA MET A 22 3.09 6.00 6.52
C MET A 22 2.90 7.21 5.61
N ILE A 23 1.90 7.15 4.73
CA ILE A 23 1.41 8.30 3.94
C ILE A 23 0.68 9.27 4.88
N ASN A 24 -0.20 8.73 5.72
CA ASN A 24 -0.93 9.45 6.78
C ASN A 24 -1.21 8.50 7.95
N ALA A 25 -1.88 8.99 8.99
CA ALA A 25 -2.15 8.22 10.22
C ALA A 25 -2.86 6.87 10.00
N GLU A 26 -3.62 6.72 8.91
CA GLU A 26 -4.42 5.53 8.61
C GLU A 26 -3.95 4.77 7.35
N THR A 27 -2.86 5.19 6.72
CA THR A 27 -2.44 4.63 5.43
C THR A 27 -0.93 4.35 5.43
N PRO A 28 -0.49 3.09 5.59
CA PRO A 28 0.89 2.71 5.33
C PRO A 28 1.21 2.86 3.84
N THR A 29 2.48 2.82 3.46
CA THR A 29 2.87 2.64 2.06
C THR A 29 2.55 1.22 1.59
N PHE A 30 2.47 1.04 0.28
CA PHE A 30 2.25 -0.24 -0.37
C PHE A 30 3.36 -1.22 0.00
N MET A 31 3.00 -2.35 0.59
CA MET A 31 3.96 -3.37 1.05
C MET A 31 5.09 -2.82 1.95
N GLY A 32 4.93 -1.65 2.56
CA GLY A 32 5.97 -1.04 3.39
C GLY A 32 7.17 -0.46 2.64
N VAL A 33 7.09 -0.24 1.33
CA VAL A 33 8.18 0.40 0.55
C VAL A 33 8.40 1.86 0.99
N PRO A 34 9.57 2.47 0.73
CA PRO A 34 9.83 3.86 1.09
C PRO A 34 8.82 4.84 0.47
N LEU A 35 8.45 5.87 1.23
CA LEU A 35 7.58 6.95 0.77
C LEU A 35 8.40 8.06 0.11
N ALA A 36 8.17 8.33 -1.17
CA ALA A 36 8.73 9.48 -1.86
C ALA A 36 7.87 10.73 -1.58
N ARG A 37 8.48 11.79 -1.04
CA ARG A 37 7.78 13.04 -0.68
C ARG A 37 8.07 14.21 -1.62
N ALA A 38 9.07 14.06 -2.48
CA ALA A 38 9.55 15.06 -3.41
C ALA A 38 10.19 14.38 -4.62
N GLU A 39 10.52 15.16 -5.65
CA GLU A 39 11.12 14.68 -6.89
C GLU A 39 12.38 13.84 -6.66
N GLU A 40 13.20 14.22 -5.68
CA GLU A 40 14.44 13.52 -5.34
C GLU A 40 14.18 12.09 -4.84
N GLY A 41 13.02 11.84 -4.21
CA GLY A 41 12.61 10.51 -3.77
C GLY A 41 12.09 9.62 -4.88
N ILE A 42 11.78 10.19 -6.04
CA ILE A 42 11.32 9.46 -7.24
C ILE A 42 12.49 9.29 -8.23
N SER A 43 13.45 10.21 -8.22
CA SER A 43 14.62 10.16 -9.09
C SER A 43 15.42 8.87 -8.91
N GLY A 44 15.53 8.09 -9.98
CA GLY A 44 16.23 6.80 -9.98
C GLY A 44 15.41 5.62 -9.45
N ALA A 45 14.15 5.82 -9.06
CA ALA A 45 13.24 4.71 -8.80
C ALA A 45 12.87 4.01 -10.12
N ASP A 46 12.83 2.68 -10.10
CA ASP A 46 12.35 1.87 -11.22
C ASP A 46 10.82 1.85 -11.27
N VAL A 47 10.18 1.93 -10.10
CA VAL A 47 8.73 1.87 -9.94
C VAL A 47 8.27 2.86 -8.86
N ALA A 48 7.21 3.62 -9.16
CA ALA A 48 6.50 4.46 -8.21
C ALA A 48 5.03 4.04 -8.10
N ILE A 49 4.54 3.81 -6.88
CA ILE A 49 3.20 3.31 -6.61
C ILE A 49 2.24 4.46 -6.28
N ILE A 50 1.41 4.85 -7.24
CA ILE A 50 0.41 5.91 -7.03
C ILE A 50 -0.98 5.35 -6.68
N GLY A 51 -1.62 5.94 -5.68
CA GLY A 51 -3.05 5.74 -5.42
C GLY A 51 -3.88 6.81 -6.11
N ALA A 52 -4.80 6.44 -7.01
CA ALA A 52 -5.70 7.37 -7.68
C ALA A 52 -7.17 7.10 -7.29
N PRO A 53 -7.63 7.53 -6.09
CA PRO A 53 -8.98 7.29 -5.61
C PRO A 53 -9.98 8.22 -6.33
N TYR A 54 -10.35 7.87 -7.56
CA TYR A 54 -11.32 8.61 -8.37
C TYR A 54 -12.37 7.67 -8.95
N VAL A 55 -13.65 8.08 -8.91
CA VAL A 55 -14.76 7.31 -9.47
C VAL A 55 -15.77 8.22 -10.18
N ALA A 56 -15.84 8.11 -11.51
CA ALA A 56 -16.76 8.89 -12.34
C ALA A 56 -18.24 8.51 -12.11
N GLY A 57 -19.15 9.46 -12.31
CA GLY A 57 -20.61 9.23 -12.30
C GLY A 57 -21.38 10.12 -11.32
N ALA A 58 -22.65 10.41 -11.62
CA ALA A 58 -23.43 11.40 -10.88
C ALA A 58 -24.06 10.89 -9.56
N ARG A 59 -24.40 9.59 -9.43
CA ARG A 59 -25.06 9.05 -8.23
C ARG A 59 -24.76 7.56 -7.99
N GLY A 60 -24.79 7.18 -6.71
CA GLY A 60 -24.92 5.79 -6.27
C GLY A 60 -23.66 4.94 -6.46
N LYS A 61 -23.85 3.80 -7.13
CA LYS A 61 -22.82 2.76 -7.30
C LYS A 61 -22.12 2.89 -8.64
N TYR A 62 -20.84 2.51 -8.69
CA TYR A 62 -20.11 2.25 -9.93
C TYR A 62 -19.80 0.76 -9.99
N ALA A 63 -20.15 0.09 -11.09
CA ALA A 63 -20.02 -1.36 -11.25
C ALA A 63 -20.61 -2.18 -10.07
N GLY A 64 -21.75 -1.76 -9.53
CA GLY A 64 -22.43 -2.44 -8.42
C GLY A 64 -21.84 -2.21 -7.02
N VAL A 65 -20.73 -1.47 -6.93
CA VAL A 65 -20.01 -1.13 -5.69
C VAL A 65 -20.23 0.33 -5.33
N ASP A 66 -20.35 0.62 -4.03
CA ASP A 66 -20.54 2.00 -3.56
C ASP A 66 -19.32 2.86 -3.89
N LYS A 67 -19.54 4.13 -4.24
CA LYS A 67 -18.45 5.05 -4.55
C LYS A 67 -17.49 5.26 -3.38
N THR A 68 -17.99 5.23 -2.14
CA THR A 68 -17.15 5.32 -0.93
C THR A 68 -16.14 4.18 -0.86
N GLU A 69 -16.54 2.98 -1.30
CA GLU A 69 -15.68 1.80 -1.37
C GLU A 69 -14.61 1.94 -2.47
N TRP A 70 -14.97 2.50 -3.63
CA TRP A 70 -14.02 2.83 -4.70
C TRP A 70 -12.97 3.85 -4.23
N LEU A 71 -13.41 4.90 -3.54
CA LEU A 71 -12.51 5.94 -3.01
C LEU A 71 -11.57 5.39 -1.93
N ALA A 72 -12.03 4.42 -1.13
CA ALA A 72 -11.23 3.80 -0.09
C ALA A 72 -10.24 2.73 -0.62
N ALA A 73 -10.36 2.31 -1.88
CA ALA A 73 -9.61 1.17 -2.40
C ALA A 73 -8.08 1.34 -2.32
N PRO A 74 -7.46 2.46 -2.75
CA PRO A 74 -6.00 2.61 -2.67
C PRO A 74 -5.46 2.57 -1.24
N MET A 75 -6.22 3.11 -0.27
CA MET A 75 -5.90 3.02 1.15
C MET A 75 -5.97 1.57 1.61
N ARG A 76 -7.09 0.88 1.37
CA ARG A 76 -7.29 -0.51 1.85
C ARG A 76 -6.30 -1.49 1.25
N VAL A 77 -5.93 -1.34 -0.02
CA VAL A 77 -4.88 -2.13 -0.66
C VAL A 77 -3.56 -1.97 0.11
N ARG A 78 -3.15 -0.74 0.42
CA ARG A 78 -1.95 -0.47 1.22
C ARG A 78 -2.02 -1.11 2.60
N GLN A 79 -3.13 -0.90 3.32
CA GLN A 79 -3.36 -1.46 4.66
C GLN A 79 -3.24 -3.00 4.71
N GLN A 80 -3.71 -3.70 3.66
CA GLN A 80 -3.58 -5.16 3.59
C GLN A 80 -2.20 -5.60 3.11
N SER A 81 -1.64 -4.90 2.11
CA SER A 81 -0.35 -5.24 1.51
C SER A 81 0.83 -5.07 2.47
N ALA A 82 0.76 -4.12 3.40
CA ALA A 82 1.83 -3.83 4.37
C ALA A 82 2.18 -5.01 5.30
N ARG A 83 1.43 -6.11 5.23
CA ARG A 83 1.68 -7.41 5.89
C ARG A 83 2.77 -8.23 5.21
N TYR A 84 3.13 -7.89 3.98
CA TYR A 84 4.04 -8.63 3.12
C TYR A 84 5.14 -7.67 2.65
N PRO A 85 6.24 -7.50 3.41
CA PRO A 85 7.24 -6.46 3.15
C PRO A 85 8.34 -6.97 2.21
N SER A 86 8.01 -7.95 1.38
CA SER A 86 8.90 -8.65 0.47
C SER A 86 8.16 -8.84 -0.84
N GLY A 87 8.89 -8.68 -1.93
CA GLY A 87 8.42 -8.95 -3.28
C GLY A 87 8.72 -10.38 -3.72
N TYR A 88 8.89 -11.33 -2.78
CA TYR A 88 9.24 -12.70 -3.08
C TYR A 88 8.14 -13.43 -3.86
N ILE A 89 8.50 -13.91 -5.05
CA ILE A 89 7.65 -14.72 -5.93
C ILE A 89 8.23 -16.13 -5.94
N GLN A 90 7.53 -17.05 -5.28
CA GLN A 90 8.01 -18.42 -5.05
C GLN A 90 8.26 -19.19 -6.35
N GLU A 91 7.42 -19.01 -7.37
CA GLU A 91 7.54 -19.71 -8.66
C GLU A 91 8.85 -19.40 -9.39
N PHE A 92 9.47 -18.26 -9.08
CA PHE A 92 10.70 -17.79 -9.73
C PHE A 92 11.89 -17.72 -8.78
N ASP A 93 11.69 -18.03 -7.49
CA ASP A 93 12.70 -17.91 -6.44
C ASP A 93 13.43 -16.56 -6.47
N VAL A 94 12.65 -15.47 -6.56
CA VAL A 94 13.18 -14.11 -6.67
C VAL A 94 12.41 -13.16 -5.77
N ASP A 95 13.13 -12.32 -5.02
CA ASP A 95 12.54 -11.13 -4.39
C ASP A 95 12.73 -9.93 -5.31
N ILE A 96 11.63 -9.42 -5.86
CA ILE A 96 11.68 -8.31 -6.82
C ILE A 96 12.16 -7.01 -6.18
N PHE A 97 11.99 -6.85 -4.86
CA PHE A 97 12.48 -5.67 -4.14
C PHE A 97 13.99 -5.69 -3.92
N GLU A 98 14.67 -6.81 -4.15
CA GLU A 98 16.14 -6.85 -4.26
C GLU A 98 16.64 -6.45 -5.66
N LYS A 99 15.74 -6.39 -6.66
CA LYS A 99 16.09 -6.14 -8.07
C LYS A 99 15.67 -4.76 -8.55
N LEU A 100 14.65 -4.18 -7.93
CA LEU A 100 14.05 -2.90 -8.32
C LEU A 100 14.04 -1.94 -7.14
N THR A 101 14.32 -0.67 -7.42
CA THR A 101 14.08 0.43 -6.49
C THR A 101 12.62 0.85 -6.59
N VAL A 102 11.82 0.45 -5.60
CA VAL A 102 10.37 0.73 -5.56
C VAL A 102 10.07 1.76 -4.48
N VAL A 103 9.25 2.75 -4.82
CA VAL A 103 8.75 3.77 -3.88
C VAL A 103 7.23 3.89 -3.96
N ASP A 104 6.62 4.41 -2.91
CA ASP A 104 5.22 4.87 -2.88
C ASP A 104 5.18 6.40 -2.96
#